data_AF-A0A1I6SRJ1-F1
#
_entry.id   AF-A0A1I6SRJ1-F1
#
_cell.length_a   1.000
_cell.length_b   1.000
_cell.length_c   1.000
_cell.angle_alpha   90.00
_cell.angle_beta   90.00
_cell.angle_gamma   90.00
#
_symmetry.space_group_name_H-M   'P 1'
#
loop_
_entity.id
_entity.type
_entity.pdbx_description
1 polymer ?
#
loop_
_entity_poly.entity_id
_entity_poly.type
_entity_poly.pdbx_seq_one_letter_code
_entity_poly.pdbx_strand_id
1 'polypeptide(L)'
;MFSVDTYQHRRERLKKQVGSGIILLLGNIENPINFEHNTYPFRQDSTFLYYFGIKAPKLAAIIDLDENKEIIFGYELSIDDIVWTGKQETLKEKAMKSGINDSRPFDTLASYLQQALQQNRFVHYLPAYQSANKILISQLLQIKIDAIQPSTTLIQAVVAQRSIKEEQEIVQIEEAIRVSTEMHLLAMRMTKPGIKEYEITNAIQHLAANQGCPFAYPPIVTIHGEILHNQANHNLLKSGNLVLNDSGVETAMGYAGDLTRTFPVDRKFTTKQRELYDVVLKAFTDARDMLRPGITFKEVHLQAATSLVNGLKEVGLMQGNTEEAVKNHAHTMFFQCGLGHMMGLDVHDMEDLGEQYVGYTQAEPKDTTTFGLKSLRLGKALEPGFVLTIEPGIYIIPDLIDMWRAEKKNEDFINYEKLEEYRHFGGIRIEDDFLITENNFRLLGPELIKTADEIENYRTNHV
;
A
#
# COMPACT_ATOMS: atom_id res chain seq x y z
N MET A 1 4.82 12.07 -16.77
CA MET A 1 6.05 11.25 -16.92
C MET A 1 7.21 12.06 -16.41
N PHE A 2 8.20 11.42 -15.82
CA PHE A 2 9.47 12.07 -15.47
C PHE A 2 10.30 12.33 -16.73
N SER A 3 11.51 12.89 -16.55
CA SER A 3 12.44 13.12 -17.63
C SER A 3 12.84 11.82 -18.35
N VAL A 4 13.22 11.92 -19.62
CA VAL A 4 13.77 10.79 -20.39
C VAL A 4 14.98 10.19 -19.65
N ASP A 5 15.87 11.05 -19.16
CA ASP A 5 17.08 10.66 -18.44
C ASP A 5 16.75 9.80 -17.21
N THR A 6 15.70 10.13 -16.45
CA THR A 6 15.25 9.32 -15.30
C THR A 6 15.04 7.87 -15.70
N TYR A 7 14.23 7.63 -16.73
CA TYR A 7 13.88 6.28 -17.15
C TYR A 7 15.10 5.53 -17.70
N GLN A 8 15.97 6.23 -18.44
CA GLN A 8 17.24 5.66 -18.90
C GLN A 8 18.15 5.25 -17.74
N HIS A 9 18.35 6.11 -16.73
CA HIS A 9 19.18 5.80 -15.57
C HIS A 9 18.65 4.61 -14.76
N ARG A 10 17.33 4.53 -14.55
CA ARG A 10 16.68 3.38 -13.89
C ARG A 10 16.96 2.08 -14.65
N ARG A 11 16.77 2.07 -15.97
CA ARG A 11 17.07 0.88 -16.79
C ARG A 11 18.55 0.54 -16.81
N GLU A 12 19.45 1.51 -16.90
CA GLU A 12 20.91 1.27 -16.82
C GLU A 12 21.32 0.65 -15.49
N ARG A 13 20.75 1.10 -14.37
CA ARG A 13 20.97 0.47 -13.06
C ARG A 13 20.42 -0.96 -13.04
N LEU A 14 19.23 -1.18 -13.60
CA LEU A 14 18.62 -2.51 -13.69
C LEU A 14 19.49 -3.48 -14.50
N LYS A 15 19.98 -3.06 -15.67
CA LYS A 15 20.87 -3.85 -16.53
C LYS A 15 22.10 -4.33 -15.76
N LYS A 16 22.77 -3.40 -15.05
CA LYS A 16 23.97 -3.71 -14.25
C LYS A 16 23.69 -4.69 -13.12
N GLN A 17 22.54 -4.59 -12.46
CA GLN A 17 22.17 -5.46 -11.34
C GLN A 17 21.77 -6.87 -11.79
N VAL A 18 21.12 -7.01 -12.94
CA VAL A 18 20.68 -8.32 -13.47
C VAL A 18 21.80 -9.04 -14.23
N GLY A 19 22.60 -8.29 -15.01
CA GLY A 19 23.84 -8.78 -15.61
C GLY A 19 23.71 -9.32 -17.04
N SER A 20 22.94 -10.39 -17.25
CA SER A 20 22.82 -11.06 -18.56
C SER A 20 21.43 -11.65 -18.83
N GLY A 21 21.16 -12.04 -20.07
CA GLY A 21 19.86 -12.56 -20.50
C GLY A 21 18.90 -11.48 -20.99
N ILE A 22 17.61 -11.74 -20.86
CA ILE A 22 16.53 -10.86 -21.34
C ILE A 22 15.59 -10.57 -20.19
N ILE A 23 15.34 -9.30 -19.90
CA ILE A 23 14.29 -8.89 -18.96
C ILE A 23 13.00 -8.67 -19.75
N LEU A 24 11.96 -9.43 -19.41
CA LEU A 24 10.59 -9.27 -19.90
C LEU A 24 9.74 -8.56 -18.84
N LEU A 25 9.25 -7.37 -19.17
CA LEU A 25 8.29 -6.63 -18.36
C LEU A 25 6.97 -6.51 -19.12
N LEU A 26 5.89 -7.05 -18.55
CA LEU A 26 4.57 -7.00 -19.14
C LEU A 26 3.78 -5.83 -18.53
N GLY A 27 3.14 -5.03 -19.39
CA GLY A 27 2.14 -4.08 -18.96
C GLY A 27 0.81 -4.76 -18.66
N ASN A 28 -0.11 -4.00 -18.09
CA ASN A 28 -1.47 -4.44 -17.84
C ASN A 28 -2.34 -4.37 -19.10
N ILE A 29 -3.45 -5.08 -19.05
CA ILE A 29 -4.54 -4.96 -20.02
C ILE A 29 -5.72 -4.22 -19.38
N GLU A 30 -6.65 -3.78 -20.21
CA GLU A 30 -7.97 -3.39 -19.74
C GLU A 30 -8.73 -4.65 -19.29
N ASN A 31 -9.29 -4.62 -18.08
CA ASN A 31 -10.03 -5.76 -17.54
C ASN A 31 -11.54 -5.55 -17.79
N PRO A 32 -12.19 -6.43 -18.56
CA PRO A 32 -13.64 -6.36 -18.80
C PRO A 32 -14.45 -6.55 -17.51
N ILE A 33 -15.53 -5.79 -17.36
CA ILE A 33 -16.49 -5.90 -16.25
C ILE A 33 -17.51 -7.00 -16.55
N ASN A 34 -18.16 -6.93 -17.71
CA ASN A 34 -19.22 -7.85 -18.14
C ASN A 34 -19.16 -8.23 -19.62
N PHE A 35 -18.49 -7.45 -20.47
CA PHE A 35 -18.15 -7.77 -21.86
C PHE A 35 -16.89 -7.01 -22.29
N GLU A 36 -16.20 -7.46 -23.35
CA GLU A 36 -14.83 -7.08 -23.70
C GLU A 36 -14.57 -5.56 -23.72
N HIS A 37 -15.48 -4.77 -24.28
CA HIS A 37 -15.30 -3.32 -24.42
C HIS A 37 -15.78 -2.48 -23.24
N ASN A 38 -16.42 -3.08 -22.22
CA ASN A 38 -16.79 -2.37 -21.00
C ASN A 38 -15.82 -2.76 -19.88
N THR A 39 -14.87 -1.87 -19.61
CA THR A 39 -13.68 -2.18 -18.81
C THR A 39 -13.67 -1.40 -17.50
N TYR A 40 -13.01 -1.97 -16.49
CA TYR A 40 -12.62 -1.20 -15.31
C TYR A 40 -11.66 -0.08 -15.71
N PRO A 41 -11.58 1.02 -14.93
CA PRO A 41 -10.58 2.05 -15.15
C PRO A 41 -9.18 1.44 -15.28
N PHE A 42 -8.49 1.77 -16.36
CA PHE A 42 -7.17 1.21 -16.64
C PHE A 42 -6.11 1.80 -15.70
N ARG A 43 -5.37 0.91 -15.02
CA ARG A 43 -4.18 1.23 -14.23
C ARG A 43 -3.03 0.35 -14.68
N GLN A 44 -1.90 0.96 -15.01
CA GLN A 44 -0.72 0.27 -15.53
C GLN A 44 0.02 -0.49 -14.43
N ASP A 45 0.78 -1.52 -14.80
CA ASP A 45 1.71 -2.18 -13.90
C ASP A 45 2.75 -1.19 -13.31
N SER A 46 2.96 -1.25 -12.00
CA SER A 46 3.83 -0.32 -11.27
C SER A 46 5.29 -0.41 -11.70
N THR A 47 5.78 -1.62 -11.97
CA THR A 47 7.17 -1.79 -12.42
C THR A 47 7.33 -1.29 -13.86
N PHE A 48 6.33 -1.50 -14.71
CA PHE A 48 6.29 -0.93 -16.05
C PHE A 48 6.27 0.61 -16.00
N LEU A 49 5.47 1.21 -15.11
CA LEU A 49 5.47 2.65 -14.87
C LEU A 49 6.83 3.16 -14.37
N TYR A 50 7.49 2.42 -13.49
CA TYR A 50 8.77 2.82 -12.94
C TYR A 50 9.86 2.92 -14.01
N TYR A 51 9.94 1.95 -14.93
CA TYR A 51 11.00 1.90 -15.96
C TYR A 51 10.65 2.59 -17.29
N PHE A 52 9.36 2.76 -17.60
CA PHE A 52 8.91 3.33 -18.88
C PHE A 52 7.92 4.48 -18.75
N GLY A 53 7.16 4.57 -17.65
CA GLY A 53 6.21 5.68 -17.42
C GLY A 53 5.00 5.74 -18.37
N ILE A 54 4.81 4.73 -19.23
CA ILE A 54 3.76 4.72 -20.25
C ILE A 54 2.47 4.10 -19.70
N LYS A 55 1.39 4.88 -19.72
CA LYS A 55 0.04 4.49 -19.33
C LYS A 55 -0.81 4.10 -20.54
N ALA A 56 -0.54 2.93 -21.12
CA ALA A 56 -1.36 2.35 -22.17
C ALA A 56 -1.46 0.82 -21.99
N PRO A 57 -2.61 0.21 -22.33
CA PRO A 57 -2.81 -1.23 -22.16
C PRO A 57 -2.06 -2.04 -23.22
N LYS A 58 -1.94 -3.36 -22.98
CA LYS A 58 -1.43 -4.35 -23.94
C LYS A 58 0.00 -4.02 -24.41
N LEU A 59 0.85 -3.61 -23.47
CA LEU A 59 2.27 -3.36 -23.72
C LEU A 59 3.13 -4.49 -23.17
N ALA A 60 4.27 -4.71 -23.79
CA ALA A 60 5.38 -5.46 -23.22
C ALA A 60 6.68 -4.73 -23.52
N ALA A 61 7.69 -4.93 -22.68
CA ALA A 61 9.01 -4.39 -22.92
C ALA A 61 10.07 -5.47 -22.73
N ILE A 62 11.06 -5.42 -23.60
CA ILE A 62 12.29 -6.22 -23.49
C ILE A 62 13.45 -5.28 -23.19
N ILE A 63 14.22 -5.63 -22.16
CA ILE A 63 15.58 -5.12 -21.98
C ILE A 63 16.49 -6.31 -22.19
N ASP A 64 17.05 -6.38 -23.39
CA ASP A 64 17.96 -7.42 -23.83
C ASP A 64 19.38 -7.06 -23.39
N LEU A 65 19.88 -7.76 -22.37
CA LEU A 65 21.16 -7.47 -21.72
C LEU A 65 22.35 -7.97 -22.56
N ASP A 66 22.17 -9.07 -23.29
CA ASP A 66 23.25 -9.67 -24.09
C ASP A 66 23.47 -8.91 -25.41
N GLU A 67 22.44 -8.30 -25.98
CA GLU A 67 22.50 -7.50 -27.20
C GLU A 67 22.46 -5.98 -26.96
N ASN A 68 22.32 -5.57 -25.69
CA ASN A 68 22.14 -4.18 -25.27
C ASN A 68 21.02 -3.45 -26.04
N LYS A 69 19.83 -4.06 -26.10
CA LYS A 69 18.64 -3.49 -26.75
C LYS A 69 17.54 -3.22 -25.74
N GLU A 70 16.79 -2.16 -25.98
CA GLU A 70 15.57 -1.86 -25.23
C GLU A 70 14.44 -1.68 -26.25
N ILE A 71 13.38 -2.47 -26.11
CA ILE A 71 12.32 -2.56 -27.11
C ILE A 71 10.96 -2.51 -26.41
N ILE A 72 10.05 -1.67 -26.91
CA ILE A 72 8.65 -1.68 -26.48
C ILE A 72 7.80 -2.35 -27.56
N PHE A 73 6.97 -3.30 -27.14
CA PHE A 73 6.01 -4.03 -27.95
C PHE A 73 4.60 -3.55 -27.64
N GLY A 74 3.80 -3.27 -28.66
CA GLY A 74 2.42 -2.82 -28.52
C GLY A 74 1.74 -2.69 -29.86
N TYR A 75 0.53 -2.14 -29.86
CA TYR A 75 -0.22 -1.86 -31.08
C TYR A 75 -0.25 -0.35 -31.34
N GLU A 76 -0.04 0.05 -32.60
CA GLU A 76 -0.40 1.40 -33.04
C GLU A 76 -1.90 1.45 -33.29
N LEU A 77 -2.49 2.64 -33.17
CA LEU A 77 -3.92 2.83 -33.44
C LEU A 77 -4.23 2.50 -34.91
N SER A 78 -5.21 1.63 -35.12
CA SER A 78 -5.83 1.43 -36.43
C SER A 78 -6.75 2.60 -36.78
N ILE A 79 -7.22 2.66 -38.04
CA ILE A 79 -8.25 3.63 -38.44
C ILE A 79 -9.52 3.42 -37.62
N ASP A 80 -9.90 2.18 -37.34
CA ASP A 80 -11.07 1.88 -36.51
C ASP A 80 -10.86 2.43 -35.09
N ASP A 81 -9.69 2.20 -34.48
CA ASP A 81 -9.40 2.76 -33.15
C ASP A 81 -9.47 4.29 -33.13
N ILE A 82 -8.99 4.96 -34.19
CA ILE A 82 -9.07 6.43 -34.32
C ILE A 82 -10.52 6.89 -34.45
N VAL A 83 -11.38 6.14 -35.17
CA VAL A 83 -12.80 6.45 -35.29
C VAL A 83 -13.51 6.32 -33.93
N TRP A 84 -13.17 5.31 -33.13
CA TRP A 84 -13.82 5.03 -31.85
C TRP A 84 -13.27 5.86 -30.68
N THR A 85 -11.96 6.06 -30.61
CA THR A 85 -11.26 6.63 -29.45
C THR A 85 -10.64 8.00 -29.72
N GLY A 86 -10.71 8.47 -30.98
CA GLY A 86 -10.03 9.66 -31.45
C GLY A 86 -8.54 9.42 -31.72
N LYS A 87 -7.90 10.42 -32.35
CA LYS A 87 -6.45 10.38 -32.54
C LYS A 87 -5.76 10.54 -31.18
N GLN A 88 -4.94 9.56 -30.80
CA GLN A 88 -4.08 9.64 -29.61
C GLN A 88 -2.62 9.66 -30.01
N GLU A 89 -1.75 9.87 -29.03
CA GLU A 89 -0.31 9.73 -29.19
C GLU A 89 0.05 8.28 -29.56
N THR A 90 0.90 8.15 -30.58
CA THR A 90 1.38 6.85 -31.11
C THR A 90 2.22 6.11 -30.08
N LEU A 91 2.35 4.78 -30.25
CA LEU A 91 3.23 3.99 -29.40
C LEU A 91 4.68 4.49 -29.50
N LYS A 92 5.12 4.83 -30.70
CA LYS A 92 6.46 5.40 -30.93
C LYS A 92 6.68 6.71 -30.15
N GLU A 93 5.74 7.64 -30.21
CA GLU A 93 5.83 8.91 -29.45
C GLU A 93 5.86 8.67 -27.94
N LYS A 94 5.03 7.77 -27.42
CA LYS A 94 5.04 7.36 -26.01
C LYS A 94 6.39 6.74 -25.61
N ALA A 95 6.93 5.83 -26.42
CA ALA A 95 8.20 5.16 -26.19
C ALA A 95 9.37 6.16 -26.12
N MET A 96 9.41 7.15 -27.03
CA MET A 96 10.44 8.19 -27.05
C MET A 96 10.47 9.03 -25.78
N LYS A 97 9.33 9.25 -25.10
CA LYS A 97 9.27 9.95 -23.80
C LYS A 97 9.97 9.20 -22.66
N SER A 98 10.22 7.89 -22.83
CA SER A 98 11.04 7.09 -21.93
C SER A 98 12.45 6.80 -22.46
N GLY A 99 12.82 7.41 -23.60
CA GLY A 99 14.12 7.22 -24.25
C GLY A 99 14.24 5.95 -25.09
N ILE A 100 13.12 5.29 -25.42
CA ILE A 100 13.09 4.07 -26.23
C ILE A 100 12.80 4.44 -27.69
N ASN A 101 13.72 4.10 -28.59
CA ASN A 101 13.58 4.36 -30.03
C ASN A 101 13.05 3.17 -30.83
N ASP A 102 13.18 1.95 -30.29
CA ASP A 102 12.72 0.72 -30.94
C ASP A 102 11.36 0.31 -30.36
N SER A 103 10.30 0.59 -31.13
CA SER A 103 8.94 0.13 -30.84
C SER A 103 8.47 -0.82 -31.94
N ARG A 104 7.87 -1.95 -31.57
CA ARG A 104 7.48 -3.01 -32.50
C ARG A 104 6.03 -3.46 -32.29
N PRO A 105 5.38 -4.05 -33.31
CA PRO A 105 4.08 -4.68 -33.13
C PRO A 105 4.13 -5.78 -32.07
N PHE A 106 3.11 -5.83 -31.21
CA PHE A 106 3.05 -6.79 -30.10
C PHE A 106 3.20 -8.25 -30.57
N ASP A 107 2.62 -8.59 -31.72
CA ASP A 107 2.65 -9.95 -32.30
C ASP A 107 4.07 -10.45 -32.59
N THR A 108 5.06 -9.55 -32.70
CA THR A 108 6.47 -9.92 -32.91
C THR A 108 7.19 -10.35 -31.64
N LEU A 109 6.62 -10.10 -30.45
CA LEU A 109 7.20 -10.43 -29.14
C LEU A 109 7.49 -11.93 -29.01
N ALA A 110 6.53 -12.78 -29.38
CA ALA A 110 6.67 -14.23 -29.31
C ALA A 110 7.84 -14.70 -30.16
N SER A 111 7.96 -14.22 -31.40
CA SER A 111 9.06 -14.58 -32.29
C SER A 111 10.43 -14.17 -31.74
N TYR A 112 10.52 -12.99 -31.10
CA TYR A 112 11.75 -12.51 -30.48
C TYR A 112 12.19 -13.43 -29.33
N LEU A 113 11.28 -13.75 -28.41
CA LEU A 113 11.60 -14.60 -27.26
C LEU A 113 11.92 -16.03 -27.70
N GLN A 114 11.23 -16.57 -28.71
CA GLN A 114 11.53 -17.90 -29.24
C GLN A 114 12.93 -17.99 -29.84
N GLN A 115 13.38 -16.96 -30.57
CA GLN A 115 14.75 -16.90 -31.06
C GLN A 115 15.77 -16.88 -29.92
N ALA A 116 15.51 -16.11 -28.87
CA ALA A 116 16.38 -16.05 -27.71
C ALA A 116 16.45 -17.39 -26.94
N LEU A 117 15.31 -18.07 -26.76
CA LEU A 117 15.23 -19.38 -26.13
C LEU A 117 16.03 -20.43 -26.93
N GLN A 118 15.97 -20.41 -28.26
CA GLN A 118 16.78 -21.29 -29.12
C GLN A 118 18.29 -21.05 -28.96
N GLN A 119 18.68 -19.85 -28.57
CA GLN A 119 20.07 -19.49 -28.24
C GLN A 119 20.44 -19.79 -26.77
N ASN A 120 19.56 -20.47 -26.03
CA ASN A 120 19.70 -20.76 -24.59
C ASN A 120 19.86 -19.49 -23.72
N ARG A 121 19.28 -18.37 -24.16
CA ARG A 121 19.31 -17.12 -23.40
C ARG A 121 18.23 -17.16 -22.33
N PHE A 122 18.59 -16.79 -21.11
CA PHE A 122 17.67 -16.82 -19.97
C PHE A 122 16.71 -15.63 -20.03
N VAL A 123 15.43 -15.86 -19.74
CA VAL A 123 14.40 -14.81 -19.69
C VAL A 123 14.01 -14.54 -18.24
N HIS A 124 14.37 -13.37 -17.74
CA HIS A 124 13.96 -12.84 -16.45
C HIS A 124 12.58 -12.21 -16.55
N TYR A 125 11.67 -12.59 -15.65
CA TYR A 125 10.36 -11.98 -15.51
C TYR A 125 9.97 -11.92 -14.03
N LEU A 126 9.10 -10.96 -13.69
CA LEU A 126 8.57 -10.77 -12.33
C LEU A 126 7.33 -11.65 -12.09
N PRO A 127 6.92 -11.86 -10.83
CA PRO A 127 5.63 -12.47 -10.53
C PRO A 127 4.50 -11.69 -11.18
N ALA A 128 3.67 -12.35 -11.99
CA ALA A 128 2.49 -11.71 -12.57
C ALA A 128 1.29 -11.89 -11.63
N TYR A 129 0.63 -10.80 -11.23
CA TYR A 129 -0.61 -10.88 -10.43
C TYR A 129 -1.86 -11.07 -11.31
N GLN A 130 -1.90 -10.50 -12.52
CA GLN A 130 -3.01 -10.72 -13.45
C GLN A 130 -2.93 -12.09 -14.13
N SER A 131 -4.05 -12.81 -14.16
CA SER A 131 -4.16 -14.12 -14.84
C SER A 131 -3.80 -14.04 -16.33
N ALA A 132 -4.17 -12.95 -17.02
CA ALA A 132 -3.83 -12.73 -18.43
C ALA A 132 -2.31 -12.73 -18.66
N ASN A 133 -1.54 -12.06 -17.79
CA ASN A 133 -0.08 -12.02 -17.88
C ASN A 133 0.54 -13.38 -17.51
N LYS A 134 -0.02 -14.15 -16.57
CA LYS A 134 0.42 -15.54 -16.30
C LYS A 134 0.25 -16.43 -17.52
N ILE A 135 -0.92 -16.35 -18.19
CA ILE A 135 -1.20 -17.10 -19.42
C ILE A 135 -0.25 -16.67 -20.54
N LEU A 136 -0.02 -15.36 -20.70
CA LEU A 136 0.89 -14.83 -21.71
C LEU A 136 2.34 -15.32 -21.48
N ILE A 137 2.85 -15.28 -20.24
CA ILE A 137 4.19 -15.82 -19.91
C ILE A 137 4.26 -17.31 -20.26
N SER A 138 3.24 -18.08 -19.88
CA SER A 138 3.14 -19.52 -20.21
C SER A 138 3.23 -19.77 -21.72
N GLN A 139 2.53 -18.98 -22.53
CA GLN A 139 2.55 -19.08 -23.99
C GLN A 139 3.89 -18.64 -24.60
N LEU A 140 4.40 -17.48 -24.19
CA LEU A 140 5.65 -16.90 -24.72
C LEU A 140 6.85 -17.80 -24.43
N LEU A 141 6.89 -18.43 -23.25
CA LEU A 141 8.01 -19.26 -22.80
C LEU A 141 7.77 -20.76 -22.96
N GLN A 142 6.58 -21.17 -23.42
CA GLN A 142 6.17 -22.57 -23.57
C GLN A 142 6.33 -23.40 -22.28
N ILE A 143 6.05 -22.78 -21.14
CA ILE A 143 6.06 -23.43 -19.82
C ILE A 143 4.63 -23.55 -19.29
N LYS A 144 4.36 -24.57 -18.48
CA LYS A 144 3.05 -24.68 -17.81
C LYS A 144 2.88 -23.57 -16.78
N ILE A 145 1.64 -23.14 -16.55
CA ILE A 145 1.33 -22.05 -15.61
C ILE A 145 1.83 -22.37 -14.17
N ASP A 146 1.69 -23.61 -13.72
CA ASP A 146 2.17 -24.09 -12.42
C ASP A 146 3.70 -24.21 -12.32
N ALA A 147 4.39 -24.22 -13.47
CA ALA A 147 5.84 -24.26 -13.57
C ALA A 147 6.47 -22.86 -13.76
N ILE A 148 5.68 -21.78 -13.75
CA ILE A 148 6.19 -20.40 -13.78
C ILE A 148 7.02 -20.15 -12.52
N GLN A 149 8.27 -19.73 -12.71
CA GLN A 149 9.23 -19.44 -11.65
C GLN A 149 9.86 -18.07 -11.91
N PRO A 150 9.35 -17.01 -11.28
CA PRO A 150 9.88 -15.66 -11.43
C PRO A 150 11.36 -15.56 -11.09
N SER A 151 12.06 -14.61 -11.72
CA SER A 151 13.49 -14.44 -11.48
C SER A 151 13.75 -13.70 -10.16
N THR A 152 14.31 -14.42 -9.19
CA THR A 152 14.77 -13.85 -7.90
C THR A 152 15.76 -12.70 -8.09
N THR A 153 16.69 -12.82 -9.05
CA THR A 153 17.66 -11.75 -9.37
C THR A 153 16.96 -10.48 -9.83
N LEU A 154 15.95 -10.60 -10.71
CA LEU A 154 15.18 -9.46 -11.18
C LEU A 154 14.35 -8.86 -10.05
N ILE A 155 13.68 -9.68 -9.24
CA ILE A 155 12.93 -9.23 -8.06
C ILE A 155 13.83 -8.40 -7.15
N GLN A 156 15.00 -8.91 -6.76
CA GLN A 156 15.93 -8.21 -5.88
C GLN A 156 16.42 -6.89 -6.49
N ALA A 157 16.71 -6.86 -7.79
CA ALA A 157 17.15 -5.65 -8.49
C ALA A 157 16.06 -4.57 -8.52
N VAL A 158 14.81 -4.95 -8.82
CA VAL A 158 13.67 -4.03 -8.83
C VAL A 158 13.37 -3.51 -7.43
N VAL A 159 13.33 -4.39 -6.43
CA VAL A 159 13.11 -4.01 -5.02
C VAL A 159 14.19 -3.05 -4.55
N ALA A 160 15.47 -3.30 -4.85
CA ALA A 160 16.57 -2.42 -4.44
C ALA A 160 16.52 -1.02 -5.07
N GLN A 161 15.85 -0.86 -6.20
CA GLN A 161 15.63 0.44 -6.82
C GLN A 161 14.39 1.13 -6.27
N ARG A 162 13.22 0.50 -6.36
CA ARG A 162 11.92 1.06 -5.94
C ARG A 162 11.81 1.31 -4.43
N SER A 163 12.58 0.59 -3.60
CA SER A 163 12.60 0.84 -2.15
C SER A 163 13.13 2.23 -1.80
N ILE A 164 14.06 2.78 -2.61
CA ILE A 164 14.72 4.06 -2.38
C ILE A 164 14.09 5.10 -3.29
N LYS A 165 13.26 5.98 -2.74
CA LYS A 165 12.51 6.96 -3.52
C LYS A 165 13.42 8.11 -3.97
N GLU A 166 13.38 8.42 -5.27
CA GLU A 166 14.02 9.60 -5.82
C GLU A 166 13.25 10.87 -5.42
N GLU A 167 13.92 12.04 -5.42
CA GLU A 167 13.30 13.31 -5.01
C GLU A 167 12.00 13.62 -5.78
N GLN A 168 11.97 13.35 -7.09
CA GLN A 168 10.78 13.56 -7.92
C GLN A 168 9.63 12.59 -7.60
N GLU A 169 9.92 11.41 -7.05
CA GLU A 169 8.91 10.46 -6.58
C GLU A 169 8.30 10.95 -5.27
N ILE A 170 9.13 11.47 -4.37
CA ILE A 170 8.70 12.07 -3.11
C ILE A 170 7.73 13.23 -3.38
N VAL A 171 8.01 14.09 -4.37
CA VAL A 171 7.09 15.17 -4.78
C VAL A 171 5.71 14.63 -5.18
N GLN A 172 5.65 13.49 -5.89
CA GLN A 172 4.36 12.89 -6.26
C GLN A 172 3.64 12.28 -5.06
N ILE A 173 4.37 11.64 -4.14
CA ILE A 173 3.79 11.09 -2.90
C ILE A 173 3.24 12.23 -2.02
N GLU A 174 3.96 13.34 -1.88
CA GLU A 174 3.49 14.50 -1.12
C GLU A 174 2.22 15.11 -1.70
N GLU A 175 2.11 15.15 -3.04
CA GLU A 175 0.89 15.61 -3.70
C GLU A 175 -0.29 14.67 -3.43
N ALA A 176 -0.08 13.35 -3.46
CA ALA A 176 -1.11 12.39 -3.08
C ALA A 176 -1.56 12.60 -1.63
N ILE A 177 -0.63 12.75 -0.69
CA ILE A 177 -0.92 12.98 0.74
C ILE A 177 -1.64 14.32 0.96
N ARG A 178 -1.29 15.37 0.21
CA ARG A 178 -2.00 16.66 0.27
C ARG A 178 -3.48 16.48 -0.05
N VAL A 179 -3.81 15.79 -1.16
CA VAL A 179 -5.19 15.52 -1.56
C VAL A 179 -5.89 14.60 -0.55
N SER A 180 -5.21 13.54 -0.08
CA SER A 180 -5.72 12.66 0.97
C SER A 180 -6.05 13.44 2.25
N THR A 181 -5.20 14.37 2.68
CA THR A 181 -5.44 15.23 3.85
C THR A 181 -6.72 16.04 3.69
N GLU A 182 -6.96 16.63 2.50
CA GLU A 182 -8.19 17.36 2.21
C GLU A 182 -9.44 16.46 2.25
N MET A 183 -9.32 15.21 1.78
CA MET A 183 -10.38 14.20 1.88
C MET A 183 -10.72 13.89 3.34
N HIS A 184 -9.71 13.63 4.18
CA HIS A 184 -9.91 13.35 5.60
C HIS A 184 -10.56 14.51 6.34
N LEU A 185 -10.10 15.74 6.06
CA LEU A 185 -10.70 16.95 6.61
C LEU A 185 -12.16 17.14 6.15
N LEU A 186 -12.49 16.77 4.91
CA LEU A 186 -13.88 16.76 4.42
C LEU A 186 -14.73 15.69 5.12
N ALA A 187 -14.20 14.48 5.28
CA ALA A 187 -14.88 13.40 5.99
C ALA A 187 -15.25 13.81 7.42
N MET A 188 -14.33 14.45 8.14
CA MET A 188 -14.58 14.96 9.49
C MET A 188 -15.69 16.02 9.52
N ARG A 189 -15.77 16.93 8.53
CA ARG A 189 -16.82 17.96 8.45
C ARG A 189 -18.21 17.39 8.14
N MET A 190 -18.26 16.33 7.36
CA MET A 190 -19.54 15.72 6.95
C MET A 190 -20.12 14.79 8.02
N THR A 191 -19.26 14.25 8.88
CA THR A 191 -19.62 13.24 9.87
C THR A 191 -20.53 13.80 10.96
N LYS A 192 -21.78 13.34 10.97
CA LYS A 192 -22.78 13.65 12.01
C LYS A 192 -23.84 12.55 12.07
N PRO A 193 -24.62 12.43 13.16
CA PRO A 193 -25.72 11.47 13.24
C PRO A 193 -26.70 11.61 12.07
N GLY A 194 -27.15 10.49 11.53
CA GLY A 194 -28.13 10.43 10.44
C GLY A 194 -27.54 10.41 9.03
N ILE A 195 -26.23 10.60 8.86
CA ILE A 195 -25.51 10.41 7.59
C ILE A 195 -25.13 8.95 7.44
N LYS A 196 -25.08 8.43 6.21
CA LYS A 196 -24.53 7.10 5.93
C LYS A 196 -23.05 7.15 5.53
N GLU A 197 -22.31 6.09 5.82
CA GLU A 197 -20.88 5.99 5.50
C GLU A 197 -20.59 6.32 4.01
N TYR A 198 -21.38 5.78 3.06
CA TYR A 198 -21.18 6.03 1.63
C TYR A 198 -21.36 7.50 1.24
N GLU A 199 -22.13 8.30 1.98
CA GLU A 199 -22.30 9.72 1.66
C GLU A 199 -20.99 10.47 1.87
N ILE A 200 -20.21 10.06 2.89
CA ILE A 200 -18.86 10.55 3.13
C ILE A 200 -17.92 10.04 2.02
N THR A 201 -17.96 8.73 1.72
CA THR A 201 -17.13 8.12 0.66
C THR A 201 -17.33 8.81 -0.69
N ASN A 202 -18.58 9.06 -1.09
CA ASN A 202 -18.91 9.73 -2.34
C ASN A 202 -18.37 11.17 -2.40
N ALA A 203 -18.40 11.88 -1.28
CA ALA A 203 -17.92 13.25 -1.21
C ALA A 203 -16.39 13.34 -1.29
N ILE A 204 -15.67 12.46 -0.58
CA ILE A 204 -14.20 12.40 -0.70
C ILE A 204 -13.78 11.93 -2.10
N GLN A 205 -14.53 11.01 -2.72
CA GLN A 205 -14.30 10.59 -4.10
C GLN A 205 -14.47 11.75 -5.09
N HIS A 206 -15.50 12.56 -4.91
CA HIS A 206 -15.72 13.74 -5.74
C HIS A 206 -14.58 14.76 -5.60
N LEU A 207 -14.12 15.01 -4.37
CA LEU A 207 -12.98 15.89 -4.11
C LEU A 207 -11.71 15.38 -4.80
N ALA A 208 -11.42 14.09 -4.66
CA ALA A 208 -10.25 13.44 -5.26
C ALA A 208 -10.29 13.52 -6.81
N ALA A 209 -11.45 13.19 -7.39
CA ALA A 209 -11.67 13.23 -8.84
C ALA A 209 -11.50 14.64 -9.44
N ASN A 210 -11.95 15.69 -8.75
CA ASN A 210 -11.76 17.09 -9.19
C ASN A 210 -10.28 17.50 -9.22
N GLN A 211 -9.40 16.79 -8.51
CA GLN A 211 -7.96 17.01 -8.51
C GLN A 211 -7.22 16.05 -9.46
N GLY A 212 -7.93 15.18 -10.18
CA GLY A 212 -7.33 14.20 -11.08
C GLY A 212 -6.59 13.07 -10.36
N CYS A 213 -6.91 12.84 -9.09
CA CYS A 213 -6.31 11.83 -8.24
C CYS A 213 -7.36 10.77 -7.89
N PRO A 214 -7.41 9.61 -8.58
CA PRO A 214 -8.29 8.51 -8.18
C PRO A 214 -7.82 7.92 -6.84
N PHE A 215 -8.67 7.14 -6.17
CA PHE A 215 -8.24 6.42 -4.97
C PHE A 215 -7.12 5.42 -5.27
N ALA A 216 -6.13 5.33 -4.38
CA ALA A 216 -5.06 4.34 -4.48
C ALA A 216 -5.56 2.92 -4.17
N TYR A 217 -6.62 2.82 -3.36
CA TYR A 217 -7.29 1.59 -2.94
C TYR A 217 -8.76 1.88 -2.61
N PRO A 218 -9.66 0.87 -2.54
CA PRO A 218 -11.03 1.09 -2.12
C PRO A 218 -11.09 1.70 -0.71
N PRO A 219 -11.65 2.91 -0.53
CA PRO A 219 -11.61 3.60 0.76
C PRO A 219 -12.45 2.86 1.82
N ILE A 220 -11.93 2.81 3.04
CA ILE A 220 -12.58 2.20 4.20
C ILE A 220 -13.10 3.33 5.07
N VAL A 221 -14.39 3.66 4.92
CA VAL A 221 -15.07 4.66 5.74
C VAL A 221 -16.15 3.95 6.53
N THR A 222 -15.92 3.71 7.83
CA THR A 222 -16.84 2.85 8.58
C THR A 222 -16.99 3.17 10.06
N ILE A 223 -18.16 2.86 10.61
CA ILE A 223 -18.39 2.79 12.06
C ILE A 223 -17.98 1.45 12.68
N HIS A 224 -17.68 0.44 11.85
CA HIS A 224 -17.20 -0.88 12.25
C HIS A 224 -15.67 -0.96 12.14
N GLY A 225 -14.98 -0.11 12.90
CA GLY A 225 -13.52 0.02 12.86
C GLY A 225 -12.76 -1.25 13.26
N GLU A 226 -13.42 -2.23 13.90
CA GLU A 226 -12.88 -3.54 14.24
C GLU A 226 -12.64 -4.44 13.00
N ILE A 227 -13.22 -4.10 11.85
CA ILE A 227 -13.05 -4.83 10.59
C ILE A 227 -12.00 -4.10 9.74
N LEU A 228 -10.77 -4.63 9.71
CA LEU A 228 -9.61 -3.96 9.12
C LEU A 228 -9.81 -3.49 7.67
N HIS A 229 -10.36 -4.34 6.80
CA HIS A 229 -10.64 -4.02 5.39
C HIS A 229 -12.14 -4.07 5.09
N ASN A 230 -12.93 -3.26 5.82
CA ASN A 230 -14.37 -3.24 5.63
C ASN A 230 -14.76 -2.54 4.32
N GLN A 231 -15.45 -3.26 3.44
CA GLN A 231 -16.00 -2.71 2.20
C GLN A 231 -17.48 -2.29 2.35
N ALA A 232 -18.12 -2.62 3.48
CA ALA A 232 -19.50 -2.21 3.73
C ALA A 232 -19.55 -0.75 4.21
N ASN A 233 -20.26 0.08 3.44
CA ASN A 233 -20.39 1.53 3.68
C ASN A 233 -21.87 1.98 3.73
N HIS A 234 -22.78 1.11 4.13
CA HIS A 234 -24.23 1.41 4.15
C HIS A 234 -24.76 1.73 5.55
N ASN A 235 -23.92 1.70 6.58
CA ASN A 235 -24.35 1.90 7.95
C ASN A 235 -24.72 3.36 8.19
N LEU A 236 -25.75 3.53 9.04
CA LEU A 236 -26.20 4.83 9.49
C LEU A 236 -25.36 5.25 10.70
N LEU A 237 -24.68 6.39 10.62
CA LEU A 237 -23.93 6.97 11.72
C LEU A 237 -24.91 7.39 12.84
N LYS A 238 -24.63 6.97 14.08
CA LYS A 238 -25.40 7.33 15.27
C LYS A 238 -24.50 8.02 16.30
N SER A 239 -25.11 8.83 17.15
CA SER A 239 -24.43 9.40 18.32
C SER A 239 -23.81 8.28 19.16
N GLY A 240 -22.61 8.51 19.68
CA GLY A 240 -21.79 7.54 20.39
C GLY A 240 -20.94 6.62 19.51
N ASN A 241 -21.10 6.62 18.18
CA ASN A 241 -20.19 5.85 17.31
C ASN A 241 -18.86 6.57 17.10
N LEU A 242 -17.83 5.80 16.75
CA LEU A 242 -16.62 6.28 16.08
C LEU A 242 -16.78 6.05 14.58
N VAL A 243 -16.07 6.84 13.76
CA VAL A 243 -15.84 6.58 12.34
C VAL A 243 -14.35 6.43 12.16
N LEU A 244 -13.93 5.33 11.55
CA LEU A 244 -12.60 5.11 11.02
C LEU A 244 -12.66 5.43 9.53
N ASN A 245 -11.91 6.45 9.11
CA ASN A 245 -11.68 6.77 7.71
C ASN A 245 -10.24 6.39 7.38
N ASP A 246 -10.08 5.37 6.57
CA ASP A 246 -8.82 4.95 5.95
C ASP A 246 -9.01 5.15 4.45
N SER A 247 -8.33 6.16 3.92
CA SER A 247 -8.48 6.57 2.53
C SER A 247 -7.28 7.36 2.04
N GLY A 248 -6.84 7.02 0.84
CA GLY A 248 -5.76 7.69 0.14
C GLY A 248 -5.95 7.68 -1.37
N VAL A 249 -5.25 8.58 -2.05
CA VAL A 249 -5.28 8.70 -3.52
C VAL A 249 -3.96 8.31 -4.15
N GLU A 250 -4.00 8.00 -5.44
CA GLU A 250 -2.81 8.01 -6.28
C GLU A 250 -2.80 9.23 -7.20
N THR A 251 -1.60 9.73 -7.49
CA THR A 251 -1.44 10.78 -8.50
C THR A 251 -1.69 10.25 -9.91
N ALA A 252 -1.82 11.17 -10.87
CA ALA A 252 -1.80 10.84 -12.29
C ALA A 252 -0.52 10.11 -12.74
N MET A 253 0.54 10.05 -11.92
CA MET A 253 1.74 9.24 -12.17
C MET A 253 1.73 7.87 -11.48
N GLY A 254 0.76 7.60 -10.62
CA GLY A 254 0.56 6.32 -9.92
C GLY A 254 1.19 6.26 -8.53
N TYR A 255 1.70 7.37 -7.99
CA TYR A 255 2.24 7.40 -6.62
C TYR A 255 1.11 7.60 -5.62
N ALA A 256 1.06 6.74 -4.61
CA ALA A 256 0.03 6.69 -3.59
C ALA A 256 0.38 7.56 -2.36
N GLY A 257 -0.66 7.96 -1.63
CA GLY A 257 -0.61 8.34 -0.22
C GLY A 257 -1.57 7.46 0.57
N ASP A 258 -1.32 7.26 1.85
CA ASP A 258 -2.12 6.38 2.71
C ASP A 258 -2.29 7.01 4.10
N LEU A 259 -3.54 7.21 4.50
CA LEU A 259 -3.86 7.91 5.74
C LEU A 259 -5.08 7.28 6.38
N THR A 260 -4.98 7.11 7.70
CA THR A 260 -6.10 6.72 8.55
C THR A 260 -6.30 7.72 9.69
N ARG A 261 -7.55 8.12 9.89
CA ARG A 261 -8.00 8.83 11.10
C ARG A 261 -9.29 8.24 11.62
N THR A 262 -9.34 8.08 12.94
CA THR A 262 -10.56 7.74 13.66
C THR A 262 -11.07 8.95 14.43
N PHE A 263 -12.37 9.23 14.37
CA PHE A 263 -12.99 10.38 15.03
C PHE A 263 -14.44 10.07 15.45
N PRO A 264 -15.00 10.74 16.47
CA PRO A 264 -16.35 10.48 16.94
C PRO A 264 -17.39 10.92 15.91
N VAL A 265 -18.56 10.28 15.89
CA VAL A 265 -19.72 10.81 15.14
C VAL A 265 -20.26 12.09 15.77
N ASP A 266 -20.18 12.19 17.10
CA ASP A 266 -20.53 13.40 17.83
C ASP A 266 -19.43 14.47 17.71
N ARG A 267 -19.67 15.68 18.24
CA ARG A 267 -18.65 16.75 18.24
C ARG A 267 -17.43 16.42 19.11
N LYS A 268 -17.62 15.54 20.10
CA LYS A 268 -16.62 15.19 21.11
C LYS A 268 -16.50 13.69 21.30
N PHE A 269 -15.32 13.25 21.71
CA PHE A 269 -15.12 11.88 22.15
C PHE A 269 -15.84 11.68 23.48
N THR A 270 -16.44 10.50 23.66
CA THR A 270 -16.80 10.04 25.00
C THR A 270 -15.54 9.72 25.79
N THR A 271 -15.63 9.64 27.12
CA THR A 271 -14.48 9.28 27.98
C THR A 271 -13.80 7.98 27.52
N LYS A 272 -14.58 6.91 27.30
CA LYS A 272 -14.05 5.61 26.83
C LYS A 272 -13.36 5.72 25.47
N GLN A 273 -13.91 6.51 24.55
CA GLN A 273 -13.31 6.70 23.22
C GLN A 273 -12.00 7.47 23.32
N ARG A 274 -11.97 8.55 24.12
CA ARG A 274 -10.78 9.38 24.31
C ARG A 274 -9.65 8.59 24.98
N GLU A 275 -9.97 7.82 26.02
CA GLU A 275 -8.99 6.96 26.70
C GLU A 275 -8.29 6.01 25.72
N LEU A 276 -9.03 5.24 24.92
CA LEU A 276 -8.42 4.33 23.94
C LEU A 276 -7.76 5.06 22.76
N TYR A 277 -8.30 6.21 22.35
CA TYR A 277 -7.69 7.04 21.30
C TYR A 277 -6.32 7.55 21.73
N ASP A 278 -6.19 8.06 22.95
CA ASP A 278 -4.94 8.57 23.50
C ASP A 278 -3.89 7.45 23.63
N VAL A 279 -4.32 6.20 23.92
CA VAL A 279 -3.43 5.02 23.90
C VAL A 279 -2.88 4.75 22.50
N VAL A 280 -3.72 4.76 21.46
CA VAL A 280 -3.27 4.57 20.07
C VAL A 280 -2.35 5.72 19.64
N LEU A 281 -2.72 6.96 19.97
CA LEU A 281 -1.92 8.15 19.65
C LEU A 281 -0.52 8.10 20.31
N LYS A 282 -0.45 7.61 21.55
CA LYS A 282 0.83 7.41 22.23
C LYS A 282 1.68 6.34 21.53
N ALA A 283 1.08 5.21 21.18
CA ALA A 283 1.78 4.15 20.45
C ALA A 283 2.28 4.61 19.07
N PHE A 284 1.47 5.40 18.36
CA PHE A 284 1.86 6.05 17.10
C PHE A 284 3.06 6.97 17.30
N THR A 285 3.00 7.84 18.32
CA THR A 285 4.06 8.81 18.64
C THR A 285 5.37 8.11 18.98
N ASP A 286 5.33 7.08 19.84
CA ASP A 286 6.51 6.33 20.26
C ASP A 286 7.14 5.54 19.11
N ALA A 287 6.31 4.96 18.25
CA ALA A 287 6.77 4.27 17.04
C ALA A 287 7.44 5.23 16.05
N ARG A 288 6.78 6.36 15.77
CA ARG A 288 7.31 7.41 14.90
C ARG A 288 8.67 7.91 15.41
N ASP A 289 8.79 8.20 16.70
CA ASP A 289 10.00 8.79 17.28
C ASP A 289 11.20 7.83 17.29
N MET A 290 10.97 6.54 17.02
CA MET A 290 12.04 5.55 16.79
C MET A 290 12.57 5.53 15.36
N LEU A 291 11.87 6.11 14.38
CA LEU A 291 12.25 6.01 12.99
C LEU A 291 13.60 6.68 12.73
N ARG A 292 14.58 5.89 12.27
CA ARG A 292 15.90 6.38 11.86
C ARG A 292 16.61 5.29 11.06
N PRO A 293 17.61 5.65 10.23
CA PRO A 293 18.42 4.66 9.56
C PRO A 293 19.02 3.62 10.53
N GLY A 294 19.04 2.36 10.11
CA GLY A 294 19.65 1.25 10.81
C GLY A 294 18.78 0.55 11.87
N ILE A 295 17.69 1.15 12.34
CA ILE A 295 16.74 0.45 13.22
C ILE A 295 15.90 -0.53 12.42
N THR A 296 15.64 -1.72 12.95
CA THR A 296 14.72 -2.65 12.27
C THR A 296 13.28 -2.19 12.46
N PHE A 297 12.47 -2.24 11.41
CA PHE A 297 11.05 -1.89 11.55
C PHE A 297 10.31 -2.86 12.49
N LYS A 298 10.82 -4.08 12.64
CA LYS A 298 10.34 -5.02 13.65
C LYS A 298 10.53 -4.51 15.07
N GLU A 299 11.66 -3.86 15.40
CA GLU A 299 11.85 -3.21 16.70
C GLU A 299 10.84 -2.07 16.90
N VAL A 300 10.57 -1.29 15.86
CA VAL A 300 9.55 -0.21 15.91
C VAL A 300 8.15 -0.80 16.16
N HIS A 301 7.78 -1.89 15.49
CA HIS A 301 6.53 -2.61 15.72
C HIS A 301 6.40 -3.11 17.16
N LEU A 302 7.48 -3.69 17.72
CA LEU A 302 7.47 -4.18 19.11
C LEU A 302 7.40 -3.03 20.13
N GLN A 303 7.97 -1.85 19.83
CA GLN A 303 7.76 -0.67 20.66
C GLN A 303 6.32 -0.18 20.62
N ALA A 304 5.70 -0.14 19.44
CA ALA A 304 4.28 0.22 19.32
C ALA A 304 3.42 -0.74 20.17
N ALA A 305 3.67 -2.05 20.05
CA ALA A 305 3.01 -3.07 20.88
C ALA A 305 3.24 -2.84 22.38
N THR A 306 4.47 -2.53 22.81
CA THR A 306 4.81 -2.22 24.20
C THR A 306 4.02 -1.01 24.72
N SER A 307 3.93 0.03 23.89
CA SER A 307 3.21 1.28 24.20
C SER A 307 1.71 1.04 24.33
N LEU A 308 1.13 0.24 23.42
CA LEU A 308 -0.26 -0.21 23.48
C LEU A 308 -0.53 -1.01 24.77
N VAL A 309 0.31 -1.98 25.12
CA VAL A 309 0.15 -2.79 26.34
C VAL A 309 0.19 -1.90 27.59
N ASN A 310 1.12 -0.95 27.66
CA ASN A 310 1.19 -0.02 28.80
C ASN A 310 -0.08 0.83 28.93
N GLY A 311 -0.55 1.43 27.83
CA GLY A 311 -1.78 2.21 27.85
C GLY A 311 -3.03 1.37 28.15
N LEU A 312 -3.13 0.16 27.59
CA LEU A 312 -4.23 -0.76 27.87
C LEU A 312 -4.23 -1.25 29.33
N LYS A 313 -3.08 -1.29 30.00
CA LYS A 313 -2.99 -1.54 31.45
C LYS A 313 -3.52 -0.39 32.28
N GLU A 314 -3.26 0.85 31.88
CA GLU A 314 -3.81 2.04 32.55
C GLU A 314 -5.34 2.08 32.43
N VAL A 315 -5.89 1.65 31.28
CA VAL A 315 -7.35 1.50 31.07
C VAL A 315 -7.93 0.27 31.80
N GLY A 316 -7.08 -0.68 32.21
CA GLY A 316 -7.46 -1.91 32.91
C GLY A 316 -7.90 -3.08 32.00
N LEU A 317 -7.68 -2.97 30.69
CA LEU A 317 -7.95 -4.03 29.71
C LEU A 317 -6.85 -5.08 29.65
N MET A 318 -5.62 -4.68 29.99
CA MET A 318 -4.48 -5.57 30.15
C MET A 318 -3.91 -5.51 31.57
N GLN A 319 -3.11 -6.49 31.94
CA GLN A 319 -2.48 -6.60 33.26
C GLN A 319 -1.13 -7.32 33.18
N GLY A 320 -0.47 -7.52 34.32
CA GLY A 320 0.80 -8.26 34.39
C GLY A 320 2.01 -7.47 33.89
N ASN A 321 3.10 -8.18 33.60
CA ASN A 321 4.34 -7.60 33.08
C ASN A 321 4.23 -7.28 31.57
N THR A 322 4.60 -6.05 31.19
CA THR A 322 4.46 -5.56 29.81
C THR A 322 5.37 -6.32 28.82
N GLU A 323 6.64 -6.53 29.18
CA GLU A 323 7.61 -7.20 28.31
C GLU A 323 7.21 -8.66 28.07
N GLU A 324 6.74 -9.35 29.13
CA GLU A 324 6.21 -10.71 29.01
C GLU A 324 4.94 -10.77 28.16
N ALA A 325 4.02 -9.80 28.30
CA ALA A 325 2.82 -9.74 27.48
C ALA A 325 3.16 -9.56 25.98
N VAL A 326 4.13 -8.71 25.64
CA VAL A 326 4.59 -8.52 24.25
C VAL A 326 5.28 -9.78 23.74
N LYS A 327 6.16 -10.39 24.54
CA LYS A 327 6.84 -11.65 24.20
C LYS A 327 5.88 -12.81 23.96
N ASN A 328 4.75 -12.85 24.68
CA ASN A 328 3.68 -13.84 24.50
C ASN A 328 2.63 -13.42 23.46
N HIS A 329 2.89 -12.36 22.70
CA HIS A 329 2.00 -11.81 21.68
C HIS A 329 0.58 -11.47 22.19
N ALA A 330 0.42 -11.18 23.49
CA ALA A 330 -0.87 -10.90 24.10
C ALA A 330 -1.52 -9.61 23.56
N HIS A 331 -0.70 -8.64 23.15
CA HIS A 331 -1.13 -7.42 22.47
C HIS A 331 -1.96 -7.70 21.20
N THR A 332 -1.78 -8.87 20.57
CA THR A 332 -2.52 -9.24 19.35
C THR A 332 -4.00 -9.56 19.61
N MET A 333 -4.47 -9.57 20.86
CA MET A 333 -5.90 -9.45 21.15
C MET A 333 -6.47 -8.11 20.65
N PHE A 334 -5.64 -7.06 20.65
CA PHE A 334 -6.04 -5.68 20.32
C PHE A 334 -5.39 -5.17 19.03
N PHE A 335 -4.21 -5.68 18.65
CA PHE A 335 -3.44 -5.23 17.48
C PHE A 335 -2.94 -6.42 16.64
N GLN A 336 -3.74 -6.83 15.66
CA GLN A 336 -3.56 -8.08 14.88
C GLN A 336 -2.75 -7.90 13.58
N CYS A 337 -2.56 -6.66 13.14
CA CYS A 337 -1.92 -6.31 11.87
C CYS A 337 -0.45 -5.87 12.08
N GLY A 338 0.25 -5.66 10.96
CA GLY A 338 1.57 -5.02 11.00
C GLY A 338 1.48 -3.56 11.44
N LEU A 339 2.61 -2.99 11.87
CA LEU A 339 2.69 -1.55 12.21
C LEU A 339 2.65 -0.64 10.98
N GLY A 340 2.96 -1.17 9.80
CA GLY A 340 3.05 -0.40 8.58
C GLY A 340 3.77 -1.16 7.48
N HIS A 341 3.94 -0.50 6.34
CA HIS A 341 4.51 -1.06 5.13
C HIS A 341 5.23 -0.01 4.30
N MET A 342 5.99 -0.47 3.32
CA MET A 342 6.54 0.40 2.28
C MET A 342 5.39 1.01 1.46
N MET A 343 5.53 2.27 1.04
CA MET A 343 4.58 2.96 0.17
C MET A 343 5.30 3.65 -0.99
N GLY A 344 4.69 3.68 -2.18
CA GLY A 344 5.27 4.26 -3.38
C GLY A 344 4.31 4.24 -4.57
N LEU A 345 4.63 3.48 -5.62
CA LEU A 345 3.74 3.30 -6.77
C LEU A 345 2.57 2.37 -6.46
N ASP A 346 2.69 1.53 -5.44
CA ASP A 346 1.57 0.80 -4.85
C ASP A 346 1.44 1.25 -3.39
N VAL A 347 0.21 1.16 -2.84
CA VAL A 347 -0.06 1.47 -1.43
C VAL A 347 0.74 0.56 -0.50
N HIS A 348 0.64 -0.76 -0.69
CA HIS A 348 1.62 -1.73 -0.21
C HIS A 348 2.70 -1.93 -1.29
N ASP A 349 3.71 -1.07 -1.28
CA ASP A 349 4.70 -0.99 -2.36
C ASP A 349 5.43 -2.32 -2.57
N MET A 350 5.36 -2.85 -3.80
CA MET A 350 6.02 -4.09 -4.24
C MET A 350 5.55 -5.39 -3.54
N GLU A 351 4.39 -5.41 -2.86
CA GLU A 351 3.91 -6.62 -2.18
C GLU A 351 3.80 -7.84 -3.11
N ASP A 352 3.46 -7.60 -4.38
CA ASP A 352 3.37 -8.61 -5.45
C ASP A 352 4.72 -9.27 -5.80
N LEU A 353 5.84 -8.59 -5.51
CA LEU A 353 7.19 -9.13 -5.65
C LEU A 353 7.58 -10.06 -4.50
N GLY A 354 6.77 -10.09 -3.44
CA GLY A 354 6.91 -10.94 -2.27
C GLY A 354 7.53 -10.22 -1.08
N GLU A 355 6.81 -10.21 0.04
CA GLU A 355 7.24 -9.51 1.26
C GLU A 355 8.61 -9.96 1.77
N GLN A 356 9.00 -11.23 1.57
CA GLN A 356 10.33 -11.72 1.94
C GLN A 356 11.47 -10.93 1.26
N TYR A 357 11.26 -10.44 0.04
CA TYR A 357 12.26 -9.65 -0.68
C TYR A 357 12.16 -8.17 -0.36
N VAL A 358 10.95 -7.67 -0.14
CA VAL A 358 10.68 -6.25 0.11
C VAL A 358 11.01 -5.87 1.55
N GLY A 359 10.41 -6.58 2.50
CA GLY A 359 10.39 -6.20 3.89
C GLY A 359 11.41 -6.91 4.78
N TYR A 360 12.09 -7.94 4.28
CA TYR A 360 12.90 -8.84 5.10
C TYR A 360 14.26 -9.14 4.45
N THR A 361 15.16 -9.74 5.22
CA THR A 361 16.47 -10.19 4.72
C THR A 361 16.56 -11.71 4.78
N GLN A 362 17.57 -12.30 4.14
CA GLN A 362 17.82 -13.73 4.29
C GLN A 362 18.25 -14.12 5.71
N ALA A 363 18.94 -13.22 6.43
CA ALA A 363 19.37 -13.44 7.81
C ALA A 363 18.21 -13.34 8.80
N GLU A 364 17.20 -12.52 8.49
CA GLU A 364 16.00 -12.30 9.28
C GLU A 364 14.76 -12.53 8.41
N PRO A 365 14.40 -13.81 8.16
CA PRO A 365 13.28 -14.14 7.29
C PRO A 365 11.94 -13.73 7.91
N LYS A 366 10.94 -13.54 7.05
CA LYS A 366 9.57 -13.23 7.46
C LYS A 366 9.02 -14.34 8.35
N ASP A 367 8.44 -13.98 9.50
CA ASP A 367 7.59 -14.88 10.28
C ASP A 367 6.28 -15.07 9.51
N THR A 368 5.89 -16.32 9.25
CA THR A 368 4.68 -16.63 8.47
C THR A 368 3.61 -17.35 9.28
N THR A 369 3.86 -17.63 10.56
CA THR A 369 3.02 -18.50 11.39
C THR A 369 2.47 -17.78 12.62
N THR A 370 3.26 -16.91 13.25
CA THR A 370 2.87 -16.24 14.49
C THR A 370 1.77 -15.20 14.22
N PHE A 371 0.63 -15.32 14.91
CA PHE A 371 -0.46 -14.33 14.82
C PHE A 371 0.02 -12.93 15.25
N GLY A 372 -0.40 -11.88 14.54
CA GLY A 372 0.22 -10.56 14.62
C GLY A 372 1.43 -10.43 13.71
N LEU A 373 2.55 -11.08 14.07
CA LEU A 373 3.82 -10.93 13.34
C LEU A 373 3.77 -11.39 11.88
N LYS A 374 2.96 -12.40 11.55
CA LYS A 374 2.78 -12.84 10.16
C LYS A 374 2.16 -11.78 9.24
N SER A 375 1.51 -10.78 9.84
CA SER A 375 0.91 -9.63 9.17
C SER A 375 1.86 -8.44 9.08
N LEU A 376 3.05 -8.51 9.68
CA LEU A 376 4.06 -7.46 9.58
C LEU A 376 4.70 -7.53 8.19
N ARG A 377 4.56 -6.46 7.41
CA ARG A 377 4.99 -6.41 6.00
C ARG A 377 6.44 -5.96 5.84
N LEU A 378 6.95 -5.18 6.80
CA LEU A 378 8.31 -4.66 6.86
C LEU A 378 8.95 -5.07 8.19
N GLY A 379 10.08 -5.77 8.15
CA GLY A 379 10.81 -6.18 9.36
C GLY A 379 12.27 -5.78 9.37
N LYS A 380 12.86 -5.48 8.21
CA LYS A 380 14.30 -5.16 8.04
C LYS A 380 14.68 -3.77 8.57
N ALA A 381 15.97 -3.52 8.61
CA ALA A 381 16.55 -2.22 8.92
C ALA A 381 16.06 -1.13 7.94
N LEU A 382 15.76 0.05 8.48
CA LEU A 382 15.37 1.22 7.71
C LEU A 382 16.59 1.85 7.02
N GLU A 383 16.41 2.28 5.78
CA GLU A 383 17.44 2.93 4.98
C GLU A 383 16.96 4.31 4.51
N PRO A 384 17.86 5.30 4.36
CA PRO A 384 17.50 6.58 3.75
C PRO A 384 16.82 6.40 2.39
N GLY A 385 15.75 7.16 2.15
CA GLY A 385 14.93 7.08 0.95
C GLY A 385 13.77 6.08 1.04
N PHE A 386 13.65 5.28 2.09
CA PHE A 386 12.43 4.49 2.33
C PHE A 386 11.26 5.42 2.63
N VAL A 387 10.12 5.13 2.02
CA VAL A 387 8.83 5.73 2.37
C VAL A 387 7.94 4.63 2.92
N LEU A 388 7.35 4.86 4.10
CA LEU A 388 6.57 3.87 4.84
C LEU A 388 5.45 4.50 5.67
N THR A 389 4.45 3.69 6.03
CA THR A 389 3.35 4.04 6.95
C THR A 389 3.72 3.72 8.41
N ILE A 390 3.11 4.43 9.36
CA ILE A 390 3.01 4.04 10.78
C ILE A 390 1.55 4.09 11.18
N GLU A 391 0.96 2.92 11.43
CA GLU A 391 -0.49 2.73 11.52
C GLU A 391 -0.94 1.85 12.72
N PRO A 392 -0.50 2.11 13.97
CA PRO A 392 -0.98 1.33 15.10
C PRO A 392 -2.48 1.49 15.30
N GLY A 393 -3.08 0.46 15.89
CA GLY A 393 -4.51 0.47 16.20
C GLY A 393 -4.88 -0.42 17.37
N ILE A 394 -6.11 -0.21 17.85
CA ILE A 394 -6.81 -1.07 18.79
C ILE A 394 -8.11 -1.50 18.14
N TYR A 395 -8.32 -2.80 18.02
CA TYR A 395 -9.49 -3.41 17.40
C TYR A 395 -10.10 -4.41 18.38
N ILE A 396 -11.33 -4.16 18.81
CA ILE A 396 -12.05 -5.06 19.72
C ILE A 396 -12.93 -5.98 18.88
N ILE A 397 -12.41 -7.18 18.57
CA ILE A 397 -13.05 -8.15 17.69
C ILE A 397 -13.79 -9.20 18.52
N PRO A 398 -15.14 -9.23 18.52
CA PRO A 398 -15.94 -10.13 19.36
C PRO A 398 -15.57 -11.62 19.22
N ASP A 399 -15.42 -12.11 17.99
CA ASP A 399 -15.11 -13.52 17.72
C ASP A 399 -13.71 -13.92 18.26
N LEU A 400 -12.76 -12.98 18.24
CA LEU A 400 -11.41 -13.20 18.76
C LEU A 400 -11.43 -13.31 20.29
N ILE A 401 -12.22 -12.45 20.95
CA ILE A 401 -12.44 -12.49 22.41
C ILE A 401 -13.01 -13.84 22.80
N ASP A 402 -14.06 -14.29 22.12
CA ASP A 402 -14.75 -15.54 22.45
C ASP A 402 -13.83 -16.76 22.29
N MET A 403 -13.09 -16.82 21.17
CA MET A 403 -12.13 -17.88 20.91
C MET A 403 -11.02 -17.93 21.98
N TRP A 404 -10.34 -16.81 22.24
CA TRP A 404 -9.21 -16.81 23.17
C TRP A 404 -9.63 -17.00 24.62
N ARG A 405 -10.82 -16.51 25.01
CA ARG A 405 -11.38 -16.75 26.35
C ARG A 405 -11.70 -18.22 26.56
N ALA A 406 -12.27 -18.89 25.56
CA ALA A 406 -12.53 -20.33 25.62
C ALA A 406 -11.23 -21.15 25.71
N GLU A 407 -10.17 -20.69 25.04
CA GLU A 407 -8.83 -21.28 25.08
C GLU A 407 -8.03 -20.92 26.34
N LYS A 408 -8.54 -20.02 27.19
CA LYS A 408 -7.79 -19.44 28.33
C LYS A 408 -6.45 -18.85 27.94
N LYS A 409 -6.41 -18.23 26.76
CA LYS A 409 -5.17 -17.73 26.16
C LYS A 409 -4.78 -16.40 26.81
N ASN A 410 -3.55 -16.33 27.33
CA ASN A 410 -2.96 -15.12 27.91
C ASN A 410 -3.80 -14.48 29.04
N GLU A 411 -4.49 -15.27 29.87
CA GLU A 411 -5.29 -14.78 31.02
C GLU A 411 -4.46 -13.98 32.04
N ASP A 412 -3.16 -14.26 32.15
CA ASP A 412 -2.24 -13.49 33.01
C ASP A 412 -2.04 -12.05 32.51
N PHE A 413 -2.37 -11.75 31.25
CA PHE A 413 -2.12 -10.45 30.61
C PHE A 413 -3.39 -9.75 30.12
N ILE A 414 -4.49 -10.47 29.89
CA ILE A 414 -5.74 -9.93 29.35
C ILE A 414 -6.84 -10.00 30.41
N ASN A 415 -7.42 -8.84 30.74
CA ASN A 415 -8.59 -8.79 31.61
C ASN A 415 -9.87 -9.00 30.79
N TYR A 416 -10.23 -10.27 30.56
CA TYR A 416 -11.42 -10.64 29.77
C TYR A 416 -12.73 -10.13 30.36
N GLU A 417 -12.81 -9.95 31.68
CA GLU A 417 -14.00 -9.44 32.36
C GLU A 417 -14.21 -7.97 32.02
N LYS A 418 -13.14 -7.16 32.10
CA LYS A 418 -13.18 -5.76 31.70
C LYS A 418 -13.37 -5.58 30.20
N LEU A 419 -12.72 -6.45 29.40
CA LEU A 419 -12.81 -6.43 27.94
C LEU A 419 -14.25 -6.63 27.42
N GLU A 420 -15.05 -7.43 28.13
CA GLU A 420 -16.46 -7.63 27.79
C GLU A 420 -17.25 -6.30 27.77
N GLU A 421 -16.91 -5.32 28.62
CA GLU A 421 -17.53 -3.99 28.62
C GLU A 421 -17.20 -3.15 27.37
N TYR A 422 -16.19 -3.57 26.59
CA TYR A 422 -15.72 -2.94 25.37
C TYR A 422 -16.06 -3.75 24.12
N ARG A 423 -16.78 -4.88 24.23
CA ARG A 423 -17.07 -5.80 23.12
C ARG A 423 -17.58 -5.13 21.84
N HIS A 424 -18.33 -4.04 21.97
CA HIS A 424 -18.91 -3.29 20.84
C HIS A 424 -18.27 -1.92 20.63
N PHE A 425 -17.05 -1.72 21.13
CA PHE A 425 -16.32 -0.46 21.00
C PHE A 425 -15.94 -0.17 19.53
N GLY A 426 -15.67 -1.22 18.76
CA GLY A 426 -15.18 -1.15 17.39
C GLY A 426 -13.66 -1.08 17.34
N GLY A 427 -13.12 -0.12 16.58
CA GLY A 427 -11.67 0.02 16.44
C GLY A 427 -11.22 1.46 16.21
N ILE A 428 -9.95 1.69 16.52
CA ILE A 428 -9.23 2.95 16.31
C ILE A 428 -7.94 2.62 15.57
N ARG A 429 -7.65 3.36 14.49
CA ARG A 429 -6.35 3.43 13.84
C ARG A 429 -5.97 4.90 13.59
N ILE A 430 -4.68 5.18 13.71
CA ILE A 430 -4.06 6.47 13.36
C ILE A 430 -2.87 6.15 12.48
N GLU A 431 -2.83 6.75 11.29
CA GLU A 431 -1.81 6.45 10.29
C GLU A 431 -1.32 7.69 9.57
N ASP A 432 0.01 7.80 9.47
CA ASP A 432 0.72 8.82 8.68
C ASP A 432 1.89 8.20 7.91
N ASP A 433 2.31 8.92 6.88
CA ASP A 433 3.37 8.56 5.95
C ASP A 433 4.70 9.26 6.27
N PHE A 434 5.79 8.49 6.27
CA PHE A 434 7.12 8.97 6.63
C PHE A 434 8.18 8.61 5.59
N LEU A 435 9.07 9.56 5.33
CA LEU A 435 10.32 9.36 4.60
C LEU A 435 11.47 9.20 5.59
N ILE A 436 12.25 8.13 5.44
CA ILE A 436 13.51 7.97 6.15
C ILE A 436 14.57 8.83 5.45
N THR A 437 15.24 9.69 6.23
CA THR A 437 16.31 10.59 5.78
C THR A 437 17.67 10.07 6.28
N GLU A 438 18.76 10.72 5.90
CA GLU A 438 20.13 10.31 6.26
C GLU A 438 20.38 10.14 7.78
N ASN A 439 19.67 10.89 8.62
CA ASN A 439 19.90 10.87 10.08
C ASN A 439 18.62 10.72 10.93
N ASN A 440 17.44 10.76 10.32
CA ASN A 440 16.15 10.79 11.02
C ASN A 440 15.00 10.41 10.06
N PHE A 441 13.75 10.71 10.41
CA PHE A 441 12.60 10.66 9.51
C PHE A 441 12.07 12.07 9.18
N ARG A 442 11.15 12.13 8.20
CA ARG A 442 10.39 13.31 7.82
C ARG A 442 8.94 12.91 7.57
N LEU A 443 8.00 13.61 8.18
CA LEU A 443 6.58 13.49 7.84
C LEU A 443 6.37 13.96 6.39
N LEU A 444 5.65 13.18 5.60
CA LEU A 444 5.32 13.53 4.23
C LEU A 444 3.96 14.25 4.16
N GLY A 445 3.87 15.24 3.26
CA GLY A 445 2.66 16.03 3.05
C GLY A 445 2.30 16.95 4.24
N PRO A 446 1.14 17.62 4.17
CA PRO A 446 0.63 18.44 5.26
C PRO A 446 0.24 17.57 6.46
N GLU A 447 0.51 18.06 7.67
CA GLU A 447 0.15 17.36 8.90
C GLU A 447 -1.37 17.32 9.10
N LEU A 448 -1.95 16.12 9.02
CA LEU A 448 -3.36 15.90 9.33
C LEU A 448 -3.56 15.89 10.85
N ILE A 449 -4.55 16.67 11.32
CA ILE A 449 -4.92 16.76 12.75
C ILE A 449 -5.11 15.36 13.35
N LYS A 450 -4.61 15.16 14.57
CA LYS A 450 -4.55 13.80 15.16
C LYS A 450 -4.67 13.75 16.67
N THR A 451 -4.52 14.85 17.39
CA THR A 451 -4.85 14.84 18.82
C THR A 451 -6.37 14.87 18.99
N ALA A 452 -6.88 14.25 20.06
CA ALA A 452 -8.31 14.31 20.37
C ALA A 452 -8.81 15.76 20.41
N ASP A 453 -8.05 16.66 21.05
CA ASP A 453 -8.40 18.07 21.17
C ASP A 453 -8.42 18.79 19.82
N GLU A 454 -7.46 18.55 18.92
CA GLU A 454 -7.49 19.12 17.56
C GLU A 454 -8.72 18.64 16.77
N ILE A 455 -9.05 17.34 16.87
CA ILE A 455 -10.21 16.75 16.21
C ILE A 455 -11.51 17.35 16.77
N GLU A 456 -11.65 17.45 18.09
CA GLU A 456 -12.84 18.05 18.72
C GLU A 456 -12.99 19.53 18.35
N ASN A 457 -11.89 20.29 18.35
CA ASN A 457 -11.89 21.69 17.98
C ASN A 457 -12.28 21.86 16.50
N TYR A 458 -11.70 21.06 15.62
CA TYR A 458 -12.03 21.08 14.20
C TYR A 458 -13.50 20.72 13.95
N ARG A 459 -14.01 19.66 14.59
CA ARG A 459 -15.41 19.24 14.47
C ARG A 459 -16.38 20.28 15.01
N THR A 460 -16.09 20.87 16.18
CA THR A 460 -16.94 21.91 16.79
C THR A 460 -17.10 23.15 15.90
N ASN A 461 -16.08 23.48 15.11
CA ASN A 461 -16.12 24.64 14.21
C ASN A 461 -16.85 24.39 12.88
N HIS A 462 -17.15 23.13 12.53
CA HIS A 462 -17.69 22.77 11.22
C HIS A 462 -18.98 21.94 11.25
N VAL A 463 -19.30 21.29 12.36
CA VAL A 463 -20.51 20.46 12.60
C VAL A 463 -21.34 21.11 13.69
#